data_AF-A0A3E1B1V9-F1
#
_entry.id   AF-A0A3E1B1V9-F1
#
_cell.length_a   1.000
_cell.length_b   1.000
_cell.length_c   1.000
_cell.angle_alpha   90.00
_cell.angle_beta   90.00
_cell.angle_gamma   90.00
#
_symmetry.space_group_name_H-M   'P 1'
#
loop_
_entity.id
_entity.type
_entity.pdbx_description
1 polymer ?
#
loop_
_entity_poly.entity_id
_entity_poly.type
_entity_poly.pdbx_seq_one_letter_code
_entity_poly.pdbx_strand_id
1 'polypeptide(L)'
;MDRTRRASISVCSPGLSFPERQIALRQIVDELQELCDGAPDPRPILLRLLHTIRASIISIAGADNDCWEDIIRELFQLRATMVRLRTEADIICH
;
A
#
# COMPACT_ATOMS: atom_id res chain seq x y z
N MET A 1 -19.64 -1.46 2.79
CA MET A 1 -18.80 -2.32 1.91
C MET A 1 -18.60 -1.60 0.58
N ASP A 2 -17.42 -1.77 -0.06
CA ASP A 2 -17.15 -1.53 -1.51
C ASP A 2 -16.58 -0.22 -2.09
N ARG A 3 -16.05 0.74 -1.30
CA ARG A 3 -15.19 1.79 -1.92
C ARG A 3 -13.73 1.36 -2.05
N THR A 4 -13.18 0.79 -0.96
CA THR A 4 -11.80 0.29 -0.91
C THR A 4 -11.57 -0.84 -1.92
N ARG A 5 -12.52 -1.78 -2.06
CA ARG A 5 -12.44 -2.87 -3.04
C ARG A 5 -12.43 -2.39 -4.49
N ARG A 6 -13.14 -1.31 -4.82
CA ARG A 6 -13.20 -0.77 -6.19
C ARG A 6 -11.89 -0.12 -6.63
N ALA A 7 -11.19 0.54 -5.72
CA ALA A 7 -9.88 1.13 -5.98
C ALA A 7 -8.81 0.04 -6.17
N SER A 8 -8.77 -0.98 -5.30
CA SER A 8 -7.77 -2.05 -5.37
C SER A 8 -7.86 -2.89 -6.66
N ILE A 9 -9.05 -3.07 -7.23
CA ILE A 9 -9.25 -3.82 -8.48
C ILE A 9 -8.70 -3.05 -9.69
N SER A 10 -8.69 -1.72 -9.66
CA SER A 10 -8.21 -0.89 -10.78
C SER A 10 -6.68 -0.93 -10.95
N VAL A 11 -5.93 -1.20 -9.88
CA VAL A 11 -4.45 -1.14 -9.88
C VAL A 11 -3.81 -2.36 -10.54
N CYS A 12 -4.49 -3.50 -10.56
CA CYS A 12 -4.00 -4.74 -11.16
C CYS A 12 -4.33 -4.89 -12.65
N SER A 13 -4.76 -3.81 -13.32
CA SER A 13 -5.02 -3.85 -14.76
C SER A 13 -3.70 -3.71 -15.52
N PRO A 14 -3.36 -4.62 -16.44
CA PRO A 14 -2.23 -4.40 -17.33
C PRO A 14 -2.48 -3.13 -18.16
N GLY A 15 -1.43 -2.33 -18.37
CA GLY A 15 -1.48 -1.14 -19.23
C GLY A 15 -1.88 0.18 -18.55
N LEU A 16 -1.78 0.29 -17.23
CA LEU A 16 -1.94 1.59 -16.56
C LEU A 16 -0.94 2.62 -17.11
N SER A 17 -1.46 3.78 -17.48
CA SER A 17 -0.66 4.96 -17.81
C SER A 17 0.09 5.47 -16.58
N PHE A 18 1.15 6.24 -16.82
CA PHE A 18 1.95 6.84 -15.74
C PHE A 18 1.11 7.61 -14.69
N PRO A 19 0.13 8.48 -15.06
CA PRO A 19 -0.73 9.13 -14.07
C PRO A 19 -1.58 8.16 -13.25
N GLU A 20 -2.10 7.10 -13.89
CA GLU A 20 -2.89 6.08 -13.19
C GLU A 20 -2.04 5.31 -12.19
N ARG A 21 -0.80 4.98 -12.55
CA ARG A 21 0.19 4.39 -11.63
C ARG A 21 0.48 5.26 -10.43
N GLN A 22 0.65 6.58 -10.63
CA GLN A 22 0.85 7.50 -9.53
C GLN A 22 -0.34 7.54 -8.57
N ILE A 23 -1.57 7.57 -9.12
CA ILE A 23 -2.80 7.57 -8.32
C ILE A 23 -2.91 6.27 -7.53
N ALA A 24 -2.73 5.14 -8.19
CA ALA A 24 -2.76 3.81 -7.58
C ALA A 24 -1.76 3.70 -6.42
N LEU A 25 -0.52 4.13 -6.64
CA LEU A 25 0.53 4.04 -5.63
C LEU A 25 0.25 4.95 -4.43
N ARG A 26 -0.29 6.16 -4.66
CA ARG A 26 -0.73 7.03 -3.55
C ARG A 26 -1.81 6.36 -2.72
N GLN A 27 -2.84 5.80 -3.37
CA GLN A 27 -3.92 5.11 -2.66
C GLN A 27 -3.40 3.97 -1.79
N ILE A 28 -2.49 3.14 -2.31
CA ILE A 28 -1.91 2.03 -1.55
C ILE A 28 -1.10 2.54 -0.35
N VAL A 29 -0.26 3.56 -0.56
CA VAL A 29 0.56 4.14 0.52
C VAL A 29 -0.30 4.81 1.59
N ASP A 30 -1.38 5.47 1.19
CA ASP A 30 -2.32 6.09 2.13
C ASP A 30 -3.05 5.02 2.95
N GLU A 31 -3.51 3.93 2.33
CA GLU A 31 -4.11 2.79 3.05
C GLU A 31 -3.12 2.13 4.04
N LEU A 32 -1.83 2.03 3.67
CA LEU A 32 -0.79 1.53 4.58
C LEU A 32 -0.52 2.50 5.74
N GLN A 33 -0.59 3.81 5.49
CA GLN A 33 -0.42 4.83 6.52
C GLN A 33 -1.58 4.80 7.51
N GLU A 34 -2.83 4.68 7.04
CA GLU A 34 -4.01 4.55 7.89
C GLU A 34 -3.93 3.35 8.84
N LEU A 35 -3.35 2.24 8.37
CA LEU A 35 -3.11 1.06 9.21
C LEU A 35 -2.06 1.33 10.30
N CYS A 36 -1.05 2.17 10.02
CA CYS A 36 -0.06 2.57 11.02
C CYS A 36 -0.65 3.56 12.03
N ASP A 37 -1.34 4.60 11.55
CA ASP A 37 -1.88 5.68 12.40
C ASP A 37 -2.96 5.16 13.36
N GLY A 38 -3.66 4.10 12.97
CA GLY A 38 -4.62 3.40 13.84
C GLY A 38 -4.01 2.40 14.81
N ALA A 39 -2.68 2.22 14.83
CA ALA A 39 -2.00 1.28 15.72
C ALA A 39 -1.55 1.97 17.02
N PRO A 40 -1.62 1.30 18.19
CA PRO A 40 -1.18 1.88 19.47
C PRO A 40 0.33 2.21 19.54
N ASP A 41 1.16 1.47 18.79
CA ASP A 41 2.61 1.68 18.68
C ASP A 41 3.05 1.47 17.22
N PRO A 42 2.91 2.50 16.35
CA PRO A 42 3.34 2.39 14.97
C PRO A 42 4.85 2.22 14.91
N ARG A 43 5.30 1.08 14.39
CA ARG A 43 6.73 0.75 14.29
C ARG A 43 7.48 1.83 13.49
N PRO A 44 8.49 2.52 14.05
CA PRO A 44 9.17 3.63 13.37
C PRO A 44 9.81 3.25 12.02
N ILE A 45 10.28 2.01 11.91
CA ILE A 45 10.86 1.48 10.66
C ILE A 45 9.83 1.44 9.52
N LEU A 46 8.57 1.15 9.85
CA LEU A 46 7.49 1.07 8.90
C LEU A 46 7.07 2.47 8.43
N LEU A 47 6.99 3.43 9.35
CA LEU A 47 6.76 4.84 9.01
C LEU A 47 7.84 5.38 8.07
N ARG A 48 9.11 5.04 8.32
CA ARG A 48 10.23 5.42 7.45
C ARG A 48 10.14 4.78 6.07
N LEU A 49 9.73 3.51 5.99
CA LEU A 49 9.50 2.81 4.73
C LEU A 49 8.40 3.50 3.91
N LEU A 50 7.24 3.78 4.53
CA LEU A 50 6.12 4.46 3.85
C LEU A 50 6.51 5.86 3.38
N HIS A 51 7.25 6.61 4.19
CA HIS A 51 7.78 7.91 3.78
C HIS A 51 8.71 7.79 2.56
N THR A 52 9.59 6.78 2.55
CA THR A 52 10.49 6.52 1.43
C THR A 52 9.73 6.18 0.15
N ILE A 53 8.74 5.29 0.23
CA ILE A 53 7.88 4.93 -0.92
C ILE A 53 7.15 6.17 -1.43
N ARG A 54 6.60 7.00 -0.54
CA ARG A 54 5.90 8.25 -0.90
C ARG A 54 6.81 9.22 -1.64
N ALA A 55 8.06 9.39 -1.19
CA ALA A 55 9.05 10.22 -1.88
C ALA A 55 9.43 9.65 -3.26
N SER A 56 9.36 8.33 -3.43
CA SER A 56 9.72 7.64 -4.67
C SER A 56 8.56 7.44 -5.66
N ILE A 57 7.36 7.98 -5.40
CA ILE A 57 6.16 7.73 -6.23
C ILE A 57 6.38 8.00 -7.71
N ILE A 58 7.05 9.10 -8.05
CA ILE A 58 7.31 9.48 -9.46
C ILE A 58 8.21 8.44 -10.13
N SER A 59 9.28 8.02 -9.43
CA SER A 59 10.22 7.02 -9.94
C SER A 59 9.55 5.66 -10.12
N ILE A 60 8.73 5.23 -9.15
CA ILE A 60 8.07 3.93 -9.18
C ILE A 60 7.01 3.90 -10.30
N ALA A 61 6.22 4.97 -10.45
CA ALA A 61 5.22 5.05 -11.52
C ALA A 61 5.85 5.01 -12.93
N GLY A 62 7.10 5.46 -13.06
CA GLY A 62 7.88 5.45 -14.30
C GLY A 62 8.67 4.17 -14.56
N ALA A 63 8.59 3.17 -13.67
CA ALA A 63 9.24 1.89 -13.88
C ALA A 63 8.66 1.17 -15.11
N ASP A 64 9.42 0.25 -15.70
CA ASP A 64 8.86 -0.69 -16.68
C ASP A 64 7.73 -1.54 -16.07
N ASN A 65 7.00 -2.25 -16.93
CA ASN A 65 5.81 -2.99 -16.50
C ASN A 65 6.15 -4.10 -15.50
N ASP A 66 7.24 -4.84 -15.72
CA ASP A 66 7.63 -5.97 -14.88
C ASP A 66 7.99 -5.47 -13.47
N CYS A 67 8.81 -4.42 -13.38
CA CYS A 67 9.19 -3.79 -12.12
C CYS A 67 7.99 -3.15 -11.42
N TRP A 68 7.09 -2.49 -12.17
CA TRP A 68 5.84 -1.96 -11.64
C TRP A 68 4.97 -3.05 -11.01
N GLU A 69 4.76 -4.16 -11.71
CA GLU A 69 3.94 -5.28 -11.24
C GLU A 69 4.54 -5.92 -9.99
N ASP A 70 5.85 -6.09 -9.96
CA ASP A 70 6.58 -6.62 -8.79
C ASP A 70 6.40 -5.71 -7.57
N ILE A 71 6.64 -4.40 -7.71
CA ILE A 71 6.50 -3.44 -6.60
C ILE A 71 5.08 -3.43 -6.07
N ILE A 72 4.08 -3.38 -6.96
CA ILE A 72 2.67 -3.34 -6.56
C ILE A 72 2.26 -4.62 -5.83
N ARG A 73 2.71 -5.78 -6.31
CA ARG A 73 2.48 -7.06 -5.63
C ARG A 73 3.02 -7.05 -4.21
N GLU A 74 4.26 -6.61 -4.01
CA GLU A 74 4.89 -6.53 -2.68
C GLU A 74 4.14 -5.57 -1.75
N LEU A 75 3.69 -4.41 -2.25
CA LEU A 75 2.91 -3.46 -1.46
C LEU A 75 1.55 -4.01 -1.04
N PHE A 76 0.88 -4.77 -1.91
CA PHE A 76 -0.36 -5.47 -1.55
C PHE A 76 -0.13 -6.56 -0.52
N GLN A 77 0.96 -7.32 -0.62
CA GLN A 77 1.33 -8.32 0.38
C GLN A 77 1.65 -7.69 1.74
N LEU A 78 2.37 -6.57 1.75
CA LEU A 78 2.65 -5.79 2.96
C LEU A 78 1.33 -5.35 3.62
N ARG A 79 0.41 -4.78 2.84
CA ARG A 79 -0.90 -4.37 3.33
C ARG A 79 -1.68 -5.53 3.93
N ALA A 80 -1.76 -6.67 3.23
CA ALA A 80 -2.45 -7.85 3.71
C ALA A 80 -1.85 -8.36 5.04
N THR A 81 -0.52 -8.33 5.15
CA THR A 81 0.19 -8.71 6.37
C THR A 81 -0.12 -7.76 7.52
N MET A 82 -0.11 -6.45 7.29
CA MET A 82 -0.44 -5.45 8.30
C MET A 82 -1.89 -5.56 8.79
N VAL A 83 -2.84 -5.80 7.87
CA VAL A 83 -4.25 -6.04 8.24
C VAL A 83 -4.36 -7.26 9.15
N ARG A 84 -3.71 -8.38 8.80
CA ARG A 84 -3.72 -9.60 9.61
C ARG A 84 -3.14 -9.37 11.00
N LEU A 85 -1.97 -8.73 11.09
CA LEU A 85 -1.32 -8.43 12.37
C LEU A 85 -2.21 -7.54 13.27
N ARG A 86 -2.94 -6.59 12.68
CA ARG A 86 -3.89 -5.76 13.42
C ARG A 86 -5.06 -6.58 13.96
N THR A 87 -5.67 -7.42 13.13
CA THR A 87 -6.77 -8.29 13.57
C THR A 87 -6.34 -9.24 14.69
N GLU A 88 -5.13 -9.81 14.60
CA GLU A 88 -4.56 -10.66 15.66
C GLU A 88 -4.31 -9.88 16.97
N ALA A 89 -3.80 -8.64 16.88
CA ALA A 89 -3.59 -7.78 18.04
C ALA A 89 -4.92 -7.40 18.73
N ASP A 90 -5.96 -7.12 17.96
CA ASP A 90 -7.29 -6.80 18.48
C ASP A 90 -7.93 -8.03 19.18
N ILE A 91 -7.70 -9.25 18.68
CA ILE A 91 -8.19 -10.49 19.32
C ILE A 91 -7.50 -10.78 20.67
N ILE A 92 -6.20 -10.50 20.78
CA ILE A 92 -5.41 -10.83 21.98
C ILE A 92 -5.66 -9.83 23.13
N CYS A 93 -6.13 -8.63 22.84
CA CYS A 93 -6.38 -7.58 23.83
C CYS A 93 -7.82 -7.57 24.41
N HIS A 94 -8.63 -8.59 24.10
CA HIS A 94 -9.99 -8.78 24.62
C HIS A 94 -10.08 -10.01 25.54
#